data_AF-A0A929Y4Q8-F1
#
_entry.id   AF-A0A929Y4Q8-F1
#
_cell.length_a   1.000
_cell.length_b   1.000
_cell.length_c   1.000
_cell.angle_alpha   90.00
_cell.angle_beta   90.00
_cell.angle_gamma   90.00
#
_symmetry.space_group_name_H-M   'P 1'
#
loop_
_entity.id
_entity.type
_entity.pdbx_description
1 polymer ?
#
loop_
_entity_poly.entity_id
_entity_poly.type
_entity_poly.pdbx_seq_one_letter_code
_entity_poly.pdbx_strand_id
1 'polypeptide(L)'
;MKKKMRKAFRKGRRSSMILDFRTSNFAEIQELFYWKIFFRKNVYTHKIWNKNRTKSKNRLFAFRNRENLEKYLKAEKLNYAKNLEEKTRLMGEALGYPDFAVKDFAEISAKKNPNKARLNFKNYDFGFDGITFYIENLEKMQKWCEENRIPFDDSQISIFENDKKRWHELSKSEISEILNEEK
;
A
#
# COMPACT_ATOMS: atom_id res chain seq x y z
N MET A 1 -5.89 -4.80 14.90
CA MET A 1 -5.75 -4.36 13.50
C MET A 1 -6.52 -5.25 12.51
N LYS A 2 -6.15 -6.53 12.30
CA LYS A 2 -6.74 -7.42 11.28
C LYS A 2 -8.27 -7.56 11.31
N LYS A 3 -8.87 -7.67 12.50
CA LYS A 3 -10.35 -7.70 12.67
C LYS A 3 -11.04 -6.42 12.17
N LYS A 4 -10.46 -5.24 12.39
CA LYS A 4 -10.96 -3.95 11.87
C LYS A 4 -10.85 -3.90 10.35
N MET A 5 -9.69 -4.29 9.80
CA MET A 5 -9.44 -4.36 8.35
C MET A 5 -10.41 -5.33 7.65
N ARG A 6 -10.69 -6.48 8.25
CA ARG A 6 -11.74 -7.42 7.79
C ARG A 6 -13.12 -6.76 7.70
N LYS A 7 -13.49 -6.00 8.74
CA LYS A 7 -14.77 -5.29 8.78
C LYS A 7 -14.83 -4.20 7.72
N ALA A 8 -13.76 -3.43 7.53
CA ALA A 8 -13.67 -2.40 6.48
C ALA A 8 -13.81 -3.00 5.07
N PHE A 9 -13.11 -4.10 4.81
CA PHE A 9 -13.16 -4.82 3.53
C PHE A 9 -14.54 -5.44 3.25
N ARG A 10 -15.19 -6.01 4.29
CA ARG A 10 -16.59 -6.50 4.18
C ARG A 10 -17.58 -5.37 3.90
N LYS A 11 -17.38 -4.19 4.50
CA LYS A 11 -18.22 -3.00 4.29
C LYS A 11 -17.99 -2.31 2.94
N GLY A 12 -17.14 -2.86 2.08
CA GLY A 12 -16.87 -2.30 0.74
C GLY A 12 -16.10 -0.98 0.77
N ARG A 13 -15.48 -0.62 1.89
CA ARG A 13 -14.69 0.62 2.04
C ARG A 13 -13.29 0.52 1.44
N ARG A 14 -12.96 -0.60 0.80
CA ARG A 14 -11.64 -0.91 0.22
C ARG A 14 -11.81 -1.82 -0.98
N SER A 15 -11.05 -1.58 -2.06
CA SER A 15 -10.96 -2.45 -3.24
C SER A 15 -9.98 -3.61 -3.04
N SER A 16 -8.94 -3.41 -2.22
CA SER A 16 -7.89 -4.38 -1.95
C SER A 16 -7.44 -4.36 -0.47
N MET A 17 -6.66 -5.34 -0.06
CA MET A 17 -6.05 -5.39 1.27
C MET A 17 -4.85 -6.36 1.29
N ILE A 18 -3.79 -5.97 2.00
CA ILE A 18 -2.60 -6.79 2.26
C ILE A 18 -2.52 -7.10 3.75
N LEU A 19 -2.34 -8.37 4.12
CA LEU A 19 -2.21 -8.81 5.50
C LEU A 19 -1.10 -9.85 5.66
N ASP A 20 -0.29 -9.72 6.71
CA ASP A 20 0.72 -10.73 7.06
C ASP A 20 0.24 -11.63 8.20
N PHE A 21 0.35 -12.95 8.01
CA PHE A 21 -0.02 -13.99 8.98
C PHE A 21 1.19 -14.80 9.42
N ARG A 22 1.52 -14.84 10.70
CA ARG A 22 2.60 -15.66 11.25
C ARG A 22 2.25 -17.14 11.13
N THR A 23 3.16 -17.92 10.56
CA THR A 23 3.00 -19.37 10.36
C THR A 23 3.17 -20.19 11.63
N SER A 24 3.75 -19.60 12.69
CA SER A 24 3.90 -20.23 14.00
C SER A 24 2.75 -19.96 14.98
N ASN A 25 1.77 -19.14 14.59
CA ASN A 25 0.65 -18.77 15.45
C ASN A 25 -0.65 -19.42 14.95
N PHE A 26 -1.22 -20.32 15.76
CA PHE A 26 -2.43 -21.07 15.41
C PHE A 26 -3.64 -20.17 15.13
N ALA A 27 -3.85 -19.12 15.92
CA ALA A 27 -4.95 -18.18 15.69
C ALA A 27 -4.80 -17.44 14.35
N GLU A 28 -3.56 -17.09 13.97
CA GLU A 28 -3.29 -16.47 12.67
C GLU A 28 -3.44 -17.45 11.50
N ILE A 29 -3.09 -18.73 11.70
CA ILE A 29 -3.34 -19.79 10.72
C ILE A 29 -4.84 -19.97 10.49
N GLN A 30 -5.63 -20.06 11.56
CA GLN A 30 -7.10 -20.14 11.47
C GLN A 30 -7.68 -18.91 10.79
N GLU A 31 -7.21 -17.70 11.15
CA GLU A 31 -7.68 -16.47 10.52
C GLU A 31 -7.39 -16.47 9.01
N LEU A 32 -6.19 -16.86 8.59
CA LEU A 32 -5.84 -16.99 7.17
C LEU A 32 -6.75 -17.99 6.44
N PHE A 33 -7.09 -19.11 7.07
CA PHE A 33 -8.01 -20.10 6.51
C PHE A 33 -9.41 -19.51 6.30
N TYR A 34 -9.94 -18.76 7.28
CA TYR A 34 -11.20 -18.04 7.12
C TYR A 34 -11.16 -17.05 5.95
N TRP A 35 -10.08 -16.29 5.81
CA TRP A 35 -9.91 -15.37 4.67
C TRP A 35 -9.99 -16.11 3.33
N LYS A 36 -9.33 -17.26 3.20
CA LYS A 36 -9.39 -18.09 1.98
C LYS A 36 -10.81 -18.59 1.69
N ILE A 37 -11.56 -18.98 2.72
CA ILE A 37 -12.95 -19.45 2.55
C ILE A 37 -13.88 -18.30 2.13
N PHE A 38 -13.82 -17.16 2.81
CA PHE A 38 -14.76 -16.06 2.59
C PHE A 38 -14.51 -15.33 1.28
N PHE A 39 -13.26 -15.19 0.86
CA PHE A 39 -12.90 -14.41 -0.33
C PHE A 39 -12.52 -15.28 -1.53
N ARG A 40 -12.45 -16.61 -1.34
CA ARG A 40 -12.31 -17.65 -2.39
C ARG A 40 -11.32 -17.27 -3.49
N LYS A 41 -11.85 -16.97 -4.69
CA LYS A 41 -11.10 -16.74 -5.91
C LYS A 41 -10.46 -15.34 -5.97
N ASN A 42 -10.74 -14.47 -5.00
CA ASN A 42 -10.24 -13.10 -4.97
C ASN A 42 -9.12 -12.91 -3.95
N VAL A 43 -8.46 -14.00 -3.53
CA VAL A 43 -7.28 -13.95 -2.67
C VAL A 43 -6.07 -14.62 -3.31
N TYR A 44 -4.90 -14.05 -3.03
CA TYR A 44 -3.61 -14.63 -3.35
C TYR A 44 -2.73 -14.66 -2.10
N THR A 45 -1.95 -15.71 -1.92
CA THR A 45 -1.03 -15.81 -0.77
C THR A 45 0.39 -16.01 -1.21
N HIS A 46 1.29 -15.17 -0.71
CA HIS A 46 2.73 -15.28 -0.89
C HIS A 46 3.40 -15.77 0.40
N LYS A 47 4.35 -16.70 0.30
CA LYS A 47 5.10 -17.22 1.44
C LYS A 47 6.34 -16.36 1.68
N ILE A 48 6.47 -15.79 2.87
CA ILE A 48 7.64 -15.02 3.29
C ILE A 48 8.53 -15.90 4.18
N TRP A 49 9.76 -16.08 3.74
CA TRP A 49 10.78 -16.85 4.45
C TRP A 49 11.65 -15.90 5.27
N ASN A 50 12.04 -16.31 6.48
CA ASN A 50 13.06 -15.55 7.22
C ASN A 50 14.47 -15.85 6.67
N LYS A 51 15.49 -15.17 7.24
CA LYS A 51 16.90 -15.36 6.89
C LYS A 51 17.36 -16.82 6.98
N ASN A 52 16.76 -17.61 7.88
CA ASN A 52 17.08 -19.02 8.10
C ASN A 52 16.29 -19.97 7.18
N ARG A 53 15.64 -19.46 6.12
CA ARG A 53 14.77 -20.21 5.20
C ARG A 53 13.68 -21.02 5.90
N THR A 54 13.26 -20.63 7.09
CA THR A 54 12.06 -21.16 7.74
C THR A 54 10.87 -20.25 7.39
N LYS A 55 9.71 -20.86 7.09
CA LYS A 55 8.49 -20.09 6.76
C LYS A 55 8.15 -19.24 7.98
N SER A 56 8.21 -17.92 7.84
CA SER A 56 7.97 -17.00 8.95
C SER A 56 6.57 -16.40 8.89
N LYS A 57 6.10 -16.07 7.68
CA LYS A 57 4.79 -15.44 7.46
C LYS A 57 4.18 -15.87 6.12
N ASN A 58 2.86 -15.87 6.05
CA ASN A 58 2.11 -15.85 4.80
C ASN A 58 1.52 -14.46 4.61
N ARG A 59 1.86 -13.78 3.51
CA ARG A 59 1.21 -12.54 3.10
C ARG A 59 -0.01 -12.88 2.26
N LEU A 60 -1.18 -12.41 2.67
CA LEU A 60 -2.43 -12.51 1.95
C LEU A 60 -2.68 -11.18 1.23
N PHE A 61 -2.97 -11.26 -0.06
CA PHE A 61 -3.56 -10.20 -0.85
C PHE A 61 -5.02 -10.56 -1.07
N ALA A 62 -5.94 -9.70 -0.67
CA ALA A 62 -7.37 -9.86 -0.87
C ALA A 62 -7.89 -8.73 -1.74
N PHE A 63 -8.66 -9.07 -2.78
CA PHE A 63 -9.25 -8.15 -3.73
C PHE A 63 -10.78 -8.28 -3.72
N ARG A 64 -11.49 -7.18 -3.95
CA ARG A 64 -12.97 -7.21 -3.99
C ARG A 64 -13.46 -7.84 -5.28
N ASN A 65 -12.86 -7.45 -6.40
CA ASN A 65 -13.14 -7.98 -7.72
C ASN A 65 -12.01 -8.91 -8.18
N ARG A 66 -12.34 -9.76 -9.15
CA ARG A 66 -11.38 -10.69 -9.75
C ARG A 66 -10.40 -9.98 -10.68
N GLU A 67 -10.85 -8.93 -11.34
CA GLU A 67 -10.04 -8.13 -12.26
C GLU A 67 -8.80 -7.54 -11.57
N ASN A 68 -8.93 -7.00 -10.36
CA ASN A 68 -7.77 -6.48 -9.63
C ASN A 68 -6.79 -7.60 -9.24
N LEU A 69 -7.30 -8.78 -8.87
CA LEU A 69 -6.43 -9.92 -8.63
C LEU A 69 -5.70 -10.32 -9.93
N GLU A 70 -6.38 -10.34 -11.06
CA GLU A 70 -5.77 -10.67 -12.35
C GLU A 70 -4.71 -9.65 -12.75
N LYS A 71 -4.96 -8.35 -12.56
CA LYS A 71 -3.96 -7.28 -12.72
C LYS A 71 -2.75 -7.52 -11.80
N TYR A 72 -2.98 -7.82 -10.52
CA TYR A 72 -1.92 -8.10 -9.56
C TYR A 72 -1.08 -9.31 -9.97
N LEU A 73 -1.72 -10.41 -10.36
CA LEU A 73 -1.04 -11.63 -10.81
C LEU A 73 -0.27 -11.42 -12.12
N LYS A 74 -0.80 -10.59 -13.04
CA LYS A 74 -0.07 -10.17 -14.24
C LYS A 74 1.17 -9.37 -13.85
N ALA A 75 1.04 -8.43 -12.92
CA ALA A 75 2.15 -7.65 -12.42
C ALA A 75 3.22 -8.53 -11.76
N GLU A 76 2.83 -9.50 -10.93
CA GLU A 76 3.75 -10.43 -10.26
C GLU A 76 4.65 -11.19 -11.24
N LYS A 77 4.13 -11.58 -12.41
CA LYS A 77 4.89 -12.28 -13.46
C LYS A 77 5.91 -11.40 -14.18
N LEU A 78 5.77 -10.07 -14.12
CA LEU A 78 6.69 -9.15 -14.78
C LEU A 78 8.01 -9.03 -14.00
N ASN A 79 9.11 -8.83 -14.74
CA ASN A 79 10.43 -8.63 -14.17
C ASN A 79 10.64 -7.14 -13.85
N TYR A 80 11.01 -6.81 -12.62
CA TYR A 80 11.25 -5.43 -12.20
C TYR A 80 12.33 -4.71 -13.03
N ALA A 81 13.42 -5.38 -13.39
CA ALA A 81 14.52 -4.77 -14.14
C ALA A 81 14.15 -4.44 -15.59
N LYS A 82 13.19 -5.16 -16.18
CA LYS A 82 12.79 -4.99 -17.59
C LYS A 82 11.48 -4.23 -17.76
N ASN A 83 10.57 -4.33 -16.78
CA ASN A 83 9.19 -3.88 -16.90
C ASN A 83 8.75 -3.04 -15.70
N LEU A 84 9.66 -2.27 -15.11
CA LEU A 84 9.41 -1.52 -13.87
C LEU A 84 8.11 -0.71 -13.92
N GLU A 85 7.93 0.07 -14.98
CA GLU A 85 6.79 0.97 -15.15
C GLU A 85 5.48 0.19 -15.22
N GLU A 86 5.36 -0.75 -16.17
CA GLU A 86 4.17 -1.58 -16.33
C GLU A 86 3.86 -2.43 -15.09
N LYS A 87 4.89 -2.98 -14.44
CA LYS A 87 4.72 -3.75 -13.20
C LYS A 87 4.18 -2.87 -12.08
N THR A 88 4.73 -1.67 -11.92
CA THR A 88 4.27 -0.70 -10.92
C THR A 88 2.84 -0.26 -11.20
N ARG A 89 2.53 0.07 -12.47
CA ARG A 89 1.20 0.45 -12.91
C ARG A 89 0.16 -0.60 -12.57
N LEU A 90 0.38 -1.85 -12.99
CA LEU A 90 -0.54 -2.95 -12.73
C LEU A 90 -0.71 -3.25 -11.24
N MET A 91 0.36 -3.14 -10.43
CA MET A 91 0.26 -3.30 -8.97
C MET A 91 -0.56 -2.17 -8.35
N GLY A 92 -0.29 -0.93 -8.72
CA GLY A 92 -1.02 0.25 -8.23
C GLY A 92 -2.51 0.20 -8.55
N GLU A 93 -2.86 -0.11 -9.81
CA GLU A 93 -4.25 -0.29 -10.24
C GLU A 93 -4.96 -1.42 -9.49
N ALA A 94 -4.27 -2.56 -9.31
CA ALA A 94 -4.83 -3.68 -8.57
C ALA A 94 -5.13 -3.29 -7.11
N LEU A 95 -4.26 -2.50 -6.51
CA LEU A 95 -4.40 -2.06 -5.13
C LEU A 95 -5.37 -0.87 -4.97
N GLY A 96 -5.72 -0.20 -6.06
CA GLY A 96 -6.58 0.99 -6.05
C GLY A 96 -5.86 2.23 -5.56
N TYR A 97 -4.58 2.38 -5.90
CA TYR A 97 -3.79 3.57 -5.60
C TYR A 97 -4.06 4.67 -6.62
N PRO A 98 -3.92 5.97 -6.25
CA PRO A 98 -4.13 7.05 -7.20
C PRO A 98 -3.05 7.07 -8.29
N ASP A 99 -3.45 7.38 -9.53
CA ASP A 99 -2.59 7.33 -10.71
C ASP A 99 -1.30 8.15 -10.57
N PHE A 100 -1.39 9.34 -9.95
CA PHE A 100 -0.21 10.18 -9.72
C PHE A 100 0.82 9.48 -8.81
N ALA A 101 0.37 8.80 -7.76
CA ALA A 101 1.27 8.11 -6.83
C ALA A 101 1.89 6.87 -7.46
N VAL A 102 1.13 6.19 -8.34
CA VAL A 102 1.65 5.07 -9.14
C VAL A 102 2.75 5.52 -10.08
N LYS A 103 2.56 6.66 -10.76
CA LYS A 103 3.57 7.28 -11.62
C LYS A 103 4.82 7.68 -10.83
N ASP A 104 4.64 8.40 -9.72
CA ASP A 104 5.74 8.80 -8.83
C ASP A 104 6.53 7.59 -8.34
N PHE A 105 5.84 6.54 -7.89
CA PHE A 105 6.50 5.32 -7.41
C PHE A 105 7.36 4.66 -8.48
N ALA A 106 6.93 4.68 -9.74
CA ALA A 106 7.71 4.14 -10.85
C ALA A 106 8.99 4.96 -11.06
N GLU A 107 8.90 6.29 -11.02
CA GLU A 107 10.06 7.20 -11.13
C GLU A 107 11.03 7.07 -9.96
N ILE A 108 10.50 6.98 -8.73
CA ILE A 108 11.26 6.74 -7.50
C ILE A 108 12.00 5.41 -7.58
N SER A 109 11.31 4.34 -8.01
CA SER A 109 11.90 3.01 -8.16
C SER A 109 12.98 2.96 -9.25
N ALA A 110 12.83 3.78 -10.30
CA ALA A 110 13.82 3.95 -11.36
C ALA A 110 15.01 4.83 -10.92
N LYS A 111 14.96 5.42 -9.72
CA LYS A 111 15.95 6.37 -9.20
C LYS A 111 16.19 7.57 -10.13
N LYS A 112 15.16 8.02 -10.86
CA LYS A 112 15.30 9.17 -11.78
C LYS A 112 15.64 10.46 -11.03
N ASN A 113 15.03 10.68 -9.87
CA ASN A 113 15.22 11.87 -9.04
C ASN A 113 15.47 11.47 -7.57
N PRO A 114 16.66 10.92 -7.23
CA PRO A 114 16.90 10.32 -5.92
C PRO A 114 16.87 11.33 -4.76
N ASN A 115 17.14 12.61 -5.04
CA ASN A 115 17.17 13.67 -4.03
C ASN A 115 15.83 14.39 -3.85
N LYS A 116 14.85 14.10 -4.72
CA LYS A 116 13.53 14.73 -4.64
C LYS A 116 12.80 14.26 -3.38
N ALA A 117 12.25 15.19 -2.63
CA ALA A 117 11.51 14.90 -1.41
C ALA A 117 10.30 14.00 -1.73
N ARG A 118 10.12 12.98 -0.90
CA ARG A 118 9.06 11.98 -1.06
C ARG A 118 8.34 11.75 0.25
N LEU A 119 7.03 11.60 0.15
CA LEU A 119 6.13 11.31 1.24
C LEU A 119 5.69 9.85 1.19
N ASN A 120 5.28 9.34 2.34
CA ASN A 120 4.65 8.04 2.48
C ASN A 120 3.35 8.20 3.27
N PHE A 121 2.23 7.87 2.63
CA PHE A 121 0.91 7.92 3.22
C PHE A 121 0.50 6.54 3.73
N LYS A 122 0.00 6.49 4.97
CA LYS A 122 -0.55 5.29 5.59
C LYS A 122 -1.89 5.59 6.23
N ASN A 123 -2.85 4.71 5.99
CA ASN A 123 -4.09 4.66 6.73
C ASN A 123 -4.50 3.20 6.93
N TYR A 124 -4.22 2.67 8.12
CA TYR A 124 -4.48 1.27 8.45
C TYR A 124 -5.97 0.91 8.47
N ASP A 125 -6.84 1.87 8.80
CA ASP A 125 -8.29 1.69 8.83
C ASP A 125 -8.91 1.71 7.44
N PHE A 126 -8.17 2.16 6.43
CA PHE A 126 -8.50 2.07 5.00
C PHE A 126 -7.57 1.16 4.18
N GLY A 127 -6.55 0.56 4.80
CA GLY A 127 -5.79 -0.55 4.21
C GLY A 127 -4.58 -0.13 3.41
N PHE A 128 -4.22 1.14 3.51
CA PHE A 128 -3.02 1.71 2.93
C PHE A 128 -1.89 1.58 3.94
N ASP A 129 -0.96 0.66 3.71
CA ASP A 129 0.22 0.43 4.56
C ASP A 129 1.49 1.06 3.95
N GLY A 130 1.30 2.09 3.14
CA GLY A 130 2.38 2.85 2.52
C GLY A 130 2.12 3.08 1.05
N ILE A 131 1.75 4.31 0.70
CA ILE A 131 1.73 4.84 -0.65
C ILE A 131 2.83 5.89 -0.71
N THR A 132 3.90 5.62 -1.46
CA THR A 132 5.02 6.56 -1.62
C THR A 132 4.80 7.40 -2.88
N PHE A 133 4.92 8.72 -2.73
CA PHE A 133 4.75 9.69 -3.82
C PHE A 133 5.63 10.93 -3.55
N TYR A 134 5.78 11.82 -4.52
CA TYR A 134 6.57 13.04 -4.35
C TYR A 134 5.81 14.10 -3.54
N ILE A 135 6.54 14.98 -2.85
CA ILE A 135 5.95 15.98 -1.94
C ILE A 135 4.93 16.88 -2.65
N GLU A 136 5.17 17.26 -3.90
CA GLU A 136 4.29 18.15 -4.68
C GLU A 136 2.94 17.56 -5.07
N ASN A 137 2.73 16.28 -4.76
CA ASN A 137 1.45 15.62 -4.96
C ASN A 137 0.69 15.44 -3.63
N LEU A 138 1.09 16.11 -2.54
CA LEU A 138 0.39 16.07 -1.26
C LEU A 138 -1.04 16.60 -1.37
N GLU A 139 -1.26 17.71 -2.07
CA GLU A 139 -2.61 18.26 -2.28
C GLU A 139 -3.49 17.28 -3.08
N LYS A 140 -2.91 16.60 -4.10
CA LYS A 140 -3.64 15.56 -4.85
C LYS A 140 -3.98 14.35 -3.99
N MET A 141 -3.11 13.98 -3.04
CA MET A 141 -3.39 12.92 -2.07
C MET A 141 -4.52 13.31 -1.13
N GLN A 142 -4.57 14.57 -0.68
CA GLN A 142 -5.67 15.09 0.14
C GLN A 142 -7.00 15.01 -0.62
N LYS A 143 -7.05 15.56 -1.84
CA LYS A 143 -8.25 15.50 -2.70
C LYS A 143 -8.70 14.07 -2.96
N TRP A 144 -7.77 13.18 -3.29
CA TRP A 144 -8.08 11.76 -3.51
C TRP A 144 -8.64 11.08 -2.24
N CYS A 145 -8.12 11.43 -1.06
CA CYS A 145 -8.67 10.92 0.20
C CYS A 145 -10.11 11.38 0.42
N GLU A 146 -10.41 12.65 0.16
CA GLU A 146 -11.76 13.21 0.28
C GLU A 146 -12.76 12.49 -0.65
N GLU A 147 -12.41 12.35 -1.93
CA GLU A 147 -13.22 11.64 -2.93
C GLU A 147 -13.52 10.19 -2.52
N ASN A 148 -12.55 9.54 -1.87
CA ASN A 148 -12.66 8.15 -1.42
C ASN A 148 -13.16 8.02 0.03
N ARG A 149 -13.54 9.14 0.67
CA ARG A 149 -14.03 9.19 2.07
C ARG A 149 -13.04 8.58 3.06
N ILE A 150 -11.75 8.79 2.81
CA ILE A 150 -10.65 8.40 3.69
C ILE A 150 -10.35 9.63 4.57
N PRO A 151 -10.35 9.50 5.91
CA PRO A 151 -10.05 10.61 6.80
C PRO A 151 -8.56 10.93 6.72
N PHE A 152 -8.22 11.98 5.98
CA PHE A 152 -6.84 12.42 5.77
C PHE A 152 -6.17 12.79 7.09
N ASP A 153 -6.87 13.49 7.99
CA ASP A 153 -6.38 13.93 9.30
C ASP A 153 -6.08 12.79 10.30
N ASP A 154 -6.66 11.61 10.06
CA ASP A 154 -6.41 10.38 10.82
C ASP A 154 -5.32 9.50 10.17
N SER A 155 -4.78 9.95 9.03
CA SER A 155 -3.75 9.23 8.30
C SER A 155 -2.36 9.64 8.77
N GLN A 156 -1.42 8.70 8.71
CA GLN A 156 -0.02 8.97 8.99
C GLN A 156 0.67 9.36 7.70
N ILE A 157 1.35 10.50 7.71
CA ILE A 157 2.19 10.96 6.61
C ILE A 157 3.61 11.07 7.12
N SER A 158 4.55 10.53 6.37
CA SER A 158 5.97 10.60 6.70
C SER A 158 6.76 11.13 5.52
N ILE A 159 7.78 11.95 5.79
CA ILE A 159 8.75 12.39 4.79
C ILE A 159 10.01 11.53 4.86
N PHE A 160 10.65 11.26 3.72
CA PHE A 160 11.94 10.60 3.68
C PHE A 160 13.07 11.63 3.78
N GLU A 161 13.80 11.62 4.90
CA GLU A 161 15.00 12.45 5.09
C GLU A 161 16.17 11.81 4.33
N ASN A 162 16.56 12.38 3.18
CA ASN A 162 17.61 11.81 2.32
C ASN A 162 18.96 11.68 3.05
N ASP A 163 19.36 12.69 3.81
CA ASP A 163 20.64 12.72 4.52
C ASP A 163 20.72 11.64 5.61
N LYS A 164 19.61 11.45 6.34
CA LYS A 164 19.50 10.50 7.45
C LYS A 164 19.03 9.11 6.99
N LYS A 165 18.66 8.98 5.71
CA LYS A 165 18.13 7.76 5.06
C LYS A 165 17.01 7.08 5.86
N ARG A 166 16.10 7.88 6.43
CA ARG A 166 15.00 7.39 7.28
C ARG A 166 13.69 8.13 7.03
N TRP A 167 12.60 7.50 7.45
CA TRP A 167 11.28 8.14 7.46
C TRP A 167 11.08 8.91 8.76
N HIS A 168 10.58 10.13 8.65
CA HIS A 168 10.15 10.98 9.75
C HIS A 168 8.64 11.21 9.61
N GLU A 169 7.87 10.90 10.65
CA GLU A 169 6.42 11.16 10.67
C GLU A 169 6.18 12.66 10.89
N LEU A 170 5.39 13.26 10.00
CA LEU A 170 5.09 14.69 10.03
C LEU A 170 3.95 14.95 11.01
N SER A 171 4.07 16.06 11.75
CA SER A 171 2.99 16.63 12.54
C SER A 171 1.93 17.27 11.64
N LYS A 172 0.75 17.54 12.21
CA LYS A 172 -0.34 18.24 11.49
C LYS A 172 0.04 19.65 11.05
N SER A 173 0.84 20.36 11.84
CA SER A 173 1.35 21.68 11.46
C SER A 173 2.29 21.61 10.27
N GLU A 174 3.24 20.66 10.26
CA GLU A 174 4.16 20.47 9.13
C GLU A 174 3.41 20.09 7.84
N ILE A 175 2.41 19.21 7.93
CA ILE A 175 1.55 18.87 6.78
C ILE A 175 0.83 20.13 6.26
N SER A 176 0.31 20.96 7.17
CA SER A 176 -0.36 22.20 6.79
C SER A 176 0.59 23.23 6.18
N GLU A 177 1.83 23.32 6.67
CA GLU A 177 2.85 24.20 6.10
C GLU A 177 3.15 23.80 4.65
N ILE A 178 3.40 22.52 4.39
CA ILE A 178 3.64 22.01 3.03
C ILE A 178 2.45 22.32 2.11
N LEU A 179 1.22 22.09 2.57
CA LEU A 179 0.01 22.38 1.78
C LEU A 179 -0.21 23.88 1.50
N ASN A 180 0.34 24.76 2.33
CA ASN A 180 0.19 26.21 2.19
C ASN A 180 1.33 26.87 1.42
N GLU A 181 2.53 26.29 1.43
CA GLU A 181 3.68 26.76 0.63
C GLU A 181 3.48 26.56 -0.88
N GLU A 182 2.58 25.65 -1.29
CA GLU A 182 2.28 25.34 -2.70
C GLU A 182 1.13 26.19 -3.29
N LYS A 183 0.61 27.20 -2.57
CA LYS A 183 -0.39 28.17 -3.05
C LYS A 183 0.22 29.51 -3.43
#